data_AF-A0A399EPV9-F1
#
_entry.id   AF-A0A399EPV9-F1
#
_cell.length_a   1.000
_cell.length_b   1.000
_cell.length_c   1.000
_cell.angle_alpha   90.00
_cell.angle_beta   90.00
_cell.angle_gamma   90.00
#
_symmetry.space_group_name_H-M   'P 1'
#
loop_
_entity.id
_entity.type
_entity.pdbx_description
1 polymer ?
#
loop_
_entity_poly.entity_id
_entity_poly.type
_entity_poly.pdbx_seq_one_letter_code
_entity_poly.pdbx_strand_id
1 'polypeptide(L)' 'MAQEPTPRNLPRAQGPVYLVLLWPGEAGNWEGRIKDAKTGAEIPFGELEELMSWLETHKNDESRRSA' A
#
# COMPACT_ATOMS: atom_id res chain seq x y z
N MET A 1 -31.10 -11.73 6.21
CA MET A 1 -31.11 -10.64 5.21
C MET A 1 -29.65 -10.34 4.89
N ALA A 2 -29.21 -10.58 3.65
CA ALA A 2 -27.83 -10.28 3.26
C ALA A 2 -27.67 -8.76 3.16
N GLN A 3 -26.69 -8.19 3.85
CA GLN A 3 -26.40 -6.76 3.81
C GLN A 3 -25.85 -6.43 2.43
N GLU A 4 -26.51 -5.54 1.70
CA GLU A 4 -26.00 -5.07 0.41
C GLU A 4 -24.65 -4.38 0.63
N PRO A 5 -23.63 -4.68 -0.18
CA PRO A 5 -22.33 -4.05 -0.02
C PRO A 5 -22.47 -2.55 -0.21
N THR A 6 -22.05 -1.77 0.78
CA THR A 6 -22.08 -0.31 0.73
C THR A 6 -21.34 0.15 -0.53
N PRO A 7 -21.99 0.90 -1.44
CA PRO A 7 -21.35 1.40 -2.64
C PRO A 7 -20.20 2.32 -2.24
N ARG A 8 -18.96 1.88 -2.50
CA ARG A 8 -17.78 2.73 -2.35
C ARG A 8 -17.70 3.64 -3.56
N ASN A 9 -18.34 4.81 -3.46
CA ASN A 9 -18.11 5.94 -4.37
C ASN A 9 -16.73 6.56 -4.09
N LEU A 10 -15.69 5.74 -4.18
CA LEU A 10 -14.32 6.24 -4.16
C LEU A 10 -14.05 6.88 -5.52
N PRO A 11 -13.47 8.10 -5.57
CA PRO A 11 -13.04 8.68 -6.83
C PRO A 11 -12.13 7.68 -7.56
N ARG A 12 -12.21 7.66 -8.90
CA ARG A 12 -11.28 6.86 -9.70
C ARG A 12 -9.86 7.21 -9.27
N ALA A 13 -9.10 6.17 -8.92
CA ALA A 13 -7.74 6.35 -8.44
C ALA A 13 -6.93 7.13 -9.49
N GLN A 14 -6.43 8.31 -9.10
CA GLN A 14 -5.60 9.14 -9.96
C GLN A 14 -4.14 8.64 -10.02
N GLY A 15 -3.82 7.59 -9.26
CA GLY A 15 -2.54 6.90 -9.20
C GLY A 15 -2.71 5.53 -8.53
N PRO A 16 -1.68 4.65 -8.56
CA PRO A 16 -1.61 3.46 -7.71
C PRO A 16 -2.03 3.71 -6.26
N VAL A 17 -2.89 2.84 -5.75
CA VAL A 17 -3.29 2.79 -4.35
C VAL A 17 -2.63 1.57 -3.72
N TYR A 18 -1.83 1.80 -2.68
CA TYR A 18 -1.21 0.76 -1.88
C TYR A 18 -1.82 0.76 -0.47
N LEU A 19 -2.20 -0.41 0.01
CA LEU A 19 -2.64 -0.62 1.38
C LEU A 19 -1.44 -1.08 2.20
N VAL A 20 -1.17 -0.43 3.32
CA VAL A 20 -0.09 -0.80 4.23
C VAL A 20 -0.69 -1.33 5.52
N LEU A 21 -0.32 -2.55 5.89
CA LEU A 21 -0.67 -3.19 7.15
C LEU A 21 0.59 -3.23 8.01
N LEU A 22 0.49 -2.69 9.23
CA LEU A 22 1.60 -2.60 10.19
C LEU A 22 1.25 -3.39 11.44
N TRP A 23 2.22 -4.10 12.00
CA TRP A 23 2.11 -4.74 13.31
C TRP A 23 3.46 -4.70 14.04
N PRO A 24 3.45 -4.76 15.38
CA PRO A 24 4.68 -4.80 16.16
C PRO A 24 5.41 -6.13 15.91
N GLY A 25 6.70 -6.04 15.59
CA GLY A 25 7.62 -7.18 15.48
C GLY A 25 8.19 -7.59 16.83
N GLU A 26 8.86 -8.75 16.86
CA GLU A 26 9.41 -9.33 18.10
C GLU A 26 10.56 -8.51 18.70
N ALA A 27 11.30 -7.77 17.87
CA ALA A 27 12.43 -6.94 18.31
C ALA A 27 12.02 -5.50 18.71
N GLY A 28 10.72 -5.20 18.77
CA GLY A 28 10.20 -3.87 19.06
C GLY A 28 10.22 -2.91 17.86
N ASN A 29 10.58 -3.41 16.67
CA ASN A 29 10.43 -2.77 15.38
C ASN A 29 8.97 -2.86 14.88
N TRP A 30 8.63 -2.05 13.87
CA TRP A 30 7.40 -2.21 13.11
C TRP A 30 7.70 -2.96 11.82
N GLU A 31 6.98 -4.05 11.60
CA GLU A 31 7.02 -4.81 10.36
C GLU A 31 5.62 -4.83 9.73
N GLY A 32 5.53 -5.31 8.49
CA GLY A 32 4.26 -5.25 7.80
C GLY A 32 4.24 -5.81 6.41
N ARG A 33 3.13 -5.50 5.72
CA ARG A 33 2.92 -5.83 4.31
C ARG A 33 2.30 -4.67 3.56
N ILE A 34 2.80 -4.46 2.35
CA ILE A 34 2.24 -3.56 1.35
C ILE A 34 1.41 -4.40 0.39
N LYS A 35 0.18 -3.98 0.12
CA LYS A 35 -0.71 -4.62 -0.83
C LYS A 35 -1.07 -3.64 -1.94
N ASP A 36 -0.75 -4.00 -3.17
CA ASP A 36 -1.22 -3.31 -4.35
C ASP A 36 -2.72 -3.57 -4.53
N ALA A 37 -3.54 -2.52 -4.43
CA ALA A 37 -4.99 -2.64 -4.54
C ALA A 37 -5.46 -3.02 -5.95
N LYS A 38 -4.64 -2.79 -6.97
CA LYS A 38 -4.93 -3.09 -8.37
C LYS A 38 -4.53 -4.53 -8.73
N THR A 39 -3.32 -4.95 -8.39
CA THR A 39 -2.80 -6.26 -8.77
C THR A 39 -3.03 -7.33 -7.70
N GLY A 40 -3.29 -6.92 -6.46
CA GLY A 40 -3.38 -7.80 -5.30
C GLY A 40 -2.02 -8.32 -4.82
N ALA A 41 -0.91 -7.87 -5.43
CA ALA A 41 0.43 -8.27 -5.01
C ALA A 41 0.71 -7.81 -3.58
N GLU A 42 1.33 -8.70 -2.78
CA GLU A 42 1.72 -8.43 -1.40
C GLU A 42 3.25 -8.46 -1.28
N ILE A 43 3.79 -7.44 -0.63
CA ILE A 43 5.23 -7.24 -0.43
C ILE A 43 5.46 -7.09 1.07
N PRO A 44 6.14 -8.05 1.74
CA PRO A 44 6.50 -7.91 3.14
C PRO A 44 7.66 -6.93 3.33
N PHE A 45 7.73 -6.32 4.50
CA PHE A 45 8.88 -5.54 4.97
C PHE A 45 9.13 -5.83 6.45
N GLY A 46 10.39 -5.85 6.84
CA GLY A 46 10.83 -6.12 8.23
C GLY A 46 11.05 -4.86 9.05
N GLU A 47 11.27 -3.72 8.41
CA GLU A 47 11.54 -2.44 9.09
C GLU A 47 10.80 -1.28 8.41
N LEU A 48 10.55 -0.22 9.16
CA LEU A 48 9.82 0.95 8.65
C LEU A 48 10.62 1.67 7.56
N GLU A 49 11.93 1.65 7.66
CA GLU A 49 12.88 2.19 6.68
C GLU A 49 12.74 1.52 5.30
N GLU A 50 12.48 0.21 5.27
CA GLU A 50 12.23 -0.53 4.02
C GLU A 50 10.92 -0.06 3.36
N LEU A 51 9.86 0.13 4.16
CA LEU A 51 8.60 0.68 3.69
C LEU A 51 8.79 2.10 3.10
N MET A 52 9.51 2.96 3.80
CA MET A 52 9.76 4.34 3.34
C MET A 52 10.54 4.36 2.03
N SER A 53 11.62 3.57 1.94
CA SER A 53 12.44 3.44 0.73
C SER A 53 11.62 2.91 -0.45
N TRP A 54 10.72 1.97 -0.19
CA TRP A 54 9.82 1.42 -1.20
C TRP A 54 8.84 2.48 -1.72
N LEU A 55 8.22 3.27 -0.82
CA LEU A 55 7.29 4.34 -1.17
C LEU A 55 7.95 5.44 -1.99
N GLU A 56 9.19 5.82 -1.65
CA GLU A 56 9.96 6.82 -2.41
C GLU A 56 10.25 6.36 -3.85
N THR A 57 10.61 5.09 -4.01
CA THR A 57 10.85 4.48 -5.33
C THR A 57 9.59 4.50 -6.19
N HIS A 58 8.46 4.13 -5.62
CA HIS A 58 7.18 4.03 -6.35
C HIS A 58 6.53 5.39 -6.62
N LYS A 59 6.82 6.41 -5.81
CA LYS A 59 6.40 7.81 -6.06
C LYS A 59 7.15 8.43 -7.24
N ASN A 60 8.42 8.07 -7.44
CA ASN A 60 9.22 8.57 -8.56
C ASN A 60 8.81 7.97 -9.91
N ASP A 61 8.33 6.74 -9.95
CA ASP A 61 7.83 6.11 -11.18
C ASP A 61 6.52 6.74 -11.70
N GLU A 62 5.64 7.22 -10.82
CA GLU A 62 4.47 8.02 -11.21
C GLU A 62 4.86 9.35 -11.84
N SER A 63 5.89 10.01 -11.27
CA SER A 63 6.36 11.31 -11.74
C SER A 63 7.00 11.22 -13.13
N ARG A 64 7.63 10.09 -13.47
CA ARG A 64 8.21 9.85 -14.81
C ARG A 64 7.20 9.46 -15.89
N ARG A 65 6.06 8.86 -15.53
CA ARG A 65 5.00 8.50 -16.51
C ARG A 65 4.05 9.65 -16.84
N SER A 66 4.13 10.73 -16.09
CA SER A 66 3.28 11.92 -16.25
C SER A 66 3.99 13.08 -16.98
N ALA A 67 5.21 12.86 -17.47
CA ALA A 67 6.02 13.83 -18.21
C ALA A 67 6.11 13.49 -19.71
#